data_AF-A0A432JTE6-F1
#
_entry.id   AF-A0A432JTE6-F1
#
_cell.length_a   1.000
_cell.length_b   1.000
_cell.length_c   1.000
_cell.angle_alpha   90.00
_cell.angle_beta   90.00
_cell.angle_gamma   90.00
#
_symmetry.space_group_name_H-M   'P 1'
#
loop_
_entity.id
_entity.type
_entity.pdbx_description
1 polymer ?
#
loop_
_entity_poly.entity_id
_entity_poly.type
_entity_poly.pdbx_seq_one_letter_code
_entity_poly.pdbx_strand_id
1 'polypeptide(L)'
;MTFSEIFHNVIPHWGLEIEFADGEFIDLGDGDMGFSSNQFVKLWKRVEQEVGYSNPYNELMVWTMYQVFHKYAMQRFEEEIYYLRPHEIDIWEIEEQYFQNLSAPIWKKELAAYERI
;
A
#
# COMPACT_ATOMS: atom_id res chain seq x y z
N MET A 1 -9.52 -0.87 -17.71
CA MET A 1 -8.30 -1.52 -17.17
C MET A 1 -8.73 -2.26 -15.92
N THR A 2 -8.33 -3.52 -15.78
CA THR A 2 -8.80 -4.38 -14.68
C THR A 2 -7.93 -4.20 -13.43
N PHE A 3 -8.50 -4.46 -12.25
CA PHE A 3 -7.71 -4.53 -11.01
C PHE A 3 -6.50 -5.46 -11.15
N SER A 4 -6.72 -6.66 -11.68
CA SER A 4 -5.69 -7.70 -11.80
C SER A 4 -4.50 -7.24 -12.63
N GLU A 5 -4.72 -6.50 -13.72
CA GLU A 5 -3.63 -5.94 -14.53
C GLU A 5 -2.81 -4.92 -13.72
N ILE A 6 -3.49 -4.00 -13.04
CA ILE A 6 -2.84 -2.95 -12.22
C ILE A 6 -2.06 -3.58 -11.07
N PHE A 7 -2.68 -4.52 -10.36
CA PHE A 7 -2.08 -5.23 -9.23
C PHE A 7 -0.82 -5.98 -9.65
N HIS A 8 -0.88 -6.80 -10.71
CA HIS A 8 0.27 -7.57 -11.18
C HIS A 8 1.41 -6.70 -11.70
N ASN A 9 1.11 -5.49 -12.19
CA ASN A 9 2.13 -4.53 -12.58
C ASN A 9 2.87 -3.93 -11.37
N VAL A 10 2.18 -3.71 -10.25
CA VAL A 10 2.75 -2.99 -9.09
C VAL A 10 3.33 -3.93 -8.03
N ILE A 11 2.67 -5.05 -7.71
CA ILE A 11 3.06 -5.93 -6.61
C ILE A 11 4.52 -6.41 -6.65
N PRO A 12 5.15 -6.71 -7.81
CA PRO A 12 6.53 -7.21 -7.82
C PRO A 12 7.55 -6.19 -7.30
N HIS A 13 7.25 -4.89 -7.40
CA HIS A 13 8.14 -3.81 -6.98
C HIS A 13 8.29 -3.71 -5.45
N TRP A 14 7.30 -4.23 -4.71
CA TRP A 14 7.31 -4.29 -3.24
C TRP A 14 8.22 -5.40 -2.69
N GLY A 15 8.68 -6.33 -3.54
CA GLY A 15 9.54 -7.43 -3.15
C GLY A 15 8.79 -8.59 -2.50
N LEU A 16 9.54 -9.61 -2.10
CA LEU A 16 9.00 -10.81 -1.44
C LEU A 16 8.72 -10.58 0.05
N GLU A 17 9.49 -9.69 0.66
CA GLU A 17 9.44 -9.34 2.07
C GLU A 17 9.71 -7.84 2.21
N ILE A 18 8.97 -7.21 3.11
CA ILE A 18 9.13 -5.81 3.50
C ILE A 18 9.58 -5.80 4.95
N GLU A 19 10.81 -5.36 5.18
CA GLU A 19 11.38 -5.20 6.52
C GLU A 19 11.02 -3.84 7.13
N PHE A 20 10.75 -3.84 8.43
CA PHE A 20 10.47 -2.64 9.22
C PHE A 20 10.97 -2.79 10.66
N ALA A 21 12.15 -3.41 10.83
CA ALA A 21 12.82 -3.57 12.11
C ALA A 21 13.26 -2.24 12.75
N ASP A 22 13.35 -1.17 11.95
CA ASP A 22 13.54 0.20 12.44
C ASP A 22 12.23 0.89 12.84
N GLY A 23 11.14 0.13 12.92
CA GLY A 23 9.83 0.60 13.30
C GLY A 23 9.81 1.18 14.71
N GLU A 24 8.99 2.21 14.91
CA GLU A 24 8.70 2.78 16.23
C GLU A 24 7.25 3.25 16.30
N PHE A 25 6.66 3.13 17.48
CA PHE A 25 5.39 3.79 17.78
C PHE A 25 5.65 5.25 18.14
N ILE A 26 4.94 6.15 17.46
CA ILE A 26 5.03 7.60 17.66
C ILE A 26 3.72 8.11 18.23
N ASP A 27 3.79 9.07 19.16
CA ASP A 27 2.62 9.77 19.67
C ASP A 27 2.19 10.82 18.63
N LEU A 28 0.97 10.72 18.13
CA LEU A 28 0.38 11.64 17.16
C LEU A 28 -0.39 12.80 17.84
N GLY A 29 -0.51 12.78 19.17
CA GLY A 29 -1.34 13.68 19.95
C GLY A 29 -2.70 13.06 20.29
N ASP A 30 -3.38 13.65 21.28
CA ASP A 30 -4.72 13.25 21.77
C ASP A 30 -4.87 11.77 22.19
N GLY A 31 -3.74 11.07 22.43
CA GLY A 31 -3.71 9.66 22.82
C GLY A 31 -3.67 8.68 21.64
N ASP A 32 -3.58 9.19 20.40
CA ASP A 32 -3.45 8.36 19.20
C ASP A 32 -1.98 7.99 18.96
N MET A 33 -1.72 6.69 18.83
CA MET A 33 -0.40 6.16 18.48
C MET A 33 -0.34 5.88 16.97
N GLY A 34 0.74 6.34 16.33
CA GLY A 34 1.10 6.02 14.96
C GLY A 34 2.25 5.04 14.90
N PHE A 35 2.49 4.50 13.71
CA PHE A 35 3.64 3.64 13.40
C PHE A 35 4.52 4.30 12.34
N SER A 36 5.82 4.35 12.58
CA SER A 36 6.81 4.92 11.66
C SER A 36 7.95 3.94 11.42
N SER A 37 8.36 3.75 10.17
CA SER A 37 9.58 3.03 9.78
C SER A 37 10.22 3.74 8.60
N ASN A 38 11.49 4.13 8.74
CA ASN A 38 12.22 4.80 7.67
C ASN A 38 12.51 3.84 6.50
N GLN A 39 12.76 2.56 6.79
CA GLN A 39 12.94 1.53 5.76
C GLN A 39 11.68 1.37 4.92
N PHE A 40 10.53 1.26 5.57
CA PHE A 40 9.23 1.13 4.92
C PHE A 40 8.90 2.34 4.03
N VAL A 41 9.12 3.56 4.55
CA VAL A 41 8.91 4.81 3.79
C VAL A 41 9.86 4.91 2.59
N LYS A 42 11.12 4.50 2.74
CA LYS A 42 12.09 4.48 1.62
C LYS A 42 11.67 3.49 0.54
N LEU A 43 11.17 2.31 0.93
CA LEU A 43 10.65 1.32 0.00
C LEU A 43 9.48 1.90 -0.80
N TRP A 44 8.48 2.47 -0.12
CA TRP A 44 7.34 3.10 -0.79
C TRP A 44 7.77 4.15 -1.81
N LYS A 45 8.65 5.08 -1.42
CA LYS A 45 9.18 6.12 -2.33
C LYS A 45 9.89 5.53 -3.54
N ARG A 46 10.64 4.44 -3.36
CA ARG A 46 11.29 3.73 -4.48
C ARG A 46 10.25 3.15 -5.43
N VAL A 47 9.26 2.44 -4.90
CA VAL A 47 8.18 1.82 -5.71
C VAL A 47 7.39 2.89 -6.45
N GLU A 48 7.04 3.99 -5.80
CA GLU A 48 6.35 5.12 -6.41
C GLU A 48 7.14 5.70 -7.59
N GLN A 49 8.46 5.86 -7.43
CA GLN A 49 9.36 6.32 -8.50
C GLN A 49 9.50 5.32 -9.65
N GLU A 50 9.54 4.02 -9.35
CA GLU A 50 9.75 2.97 -10.36
C GLU A 50 8.51 2.68 -11.20
N VAL A 51 7.32 2.60 -10.57
CA VAL A 51 6.09 2.17 -11.24
C VAL A 51 4.91 3.13 -11.05
N GLY A 52 4.88 3.90 -9.95
CA GLY A 52 3.76 4.80 -9.63
C GLY A 52 3.51 5.83 -10.72
N TYR A 53 4.54 6.54 -11.17
CA TYR A 53 4.39 7.61 -12.18
C TYR A 53 4.23 7.14 -13.63
N SER A 54 4.14 5.83 -13.87
CA SER A 54 3.92 5.30 -15.23
C SER A 54 2.52 5.61 -15.77
N ASN A 55 1.50 5.60 -14.90
CA ASN A 55 0.14 6.02 -15.19
C ASN A 55 -0.65 6.24 -13.88
N PRO A 56 -1.79 6.95 -13.91
CA PRO A 56 -2.52 7.32 -12.70
C PRO A 56 -3.10 6.13 -11.90
N TYR A 57 -3.39 5.01 -12.56
CA TYR A 57 -3.89 3.81 -11.86
C TYR A 57 -2.80 3.12 -11.04
N ASN A 58 -1.58 3.10 -11.57
CA ASN A 58 -0.41 2.57 -10.86
C ASN A 58 -0.05 3.46 -9.67
N GLU A 59 -0.09 4.79 -9.85
CA GLU A 59 0.08 5.76 -8.75
C GLU A 59 -0.89 5.47 -7.59
N LEU A 60 -2.18 5.35 -7.91
CA LEU A 60 -3.21 5.02 -6.93
C LEU A 60 -2.97 3.65 -6.27
N MET A 61 -2.48 2.66 -7.03
CA MET A 61 -2.23 1.31 -6.52
C MET A 61 -1.04 1.28 -5.57
N VAL A 62 0.02 2.02 -5.88
CA VAL A 62 1.17 2.17 -4.97
C VAL A 62 0.70 2.80 -3.66
N TRP A 63 -0.13 3.84 -3.72
CA TRP A 63 -0.71 4.45 -2.52
C TRP A 63 -1.60 3.47 -1.73
N THR A 64 -2.48 2.74 -2.42
CA THR A 64 -3.32 1.71 -1.79
C THR A 64 -2.50 0.64 -1.09
N MET A 65 -1.50 0.07 -1.77
CA MET A 65 -0.62 -0.94 -1.19
C MET A 65 0.15 -0.39 0.01
N TYR A 66 0.62 0.87 -0.05
CA TYR A 66 1.24 1.52 1.09
C TYR A 66 0.31 1.56 2.32
N GLN A 67 -0.95 1.98 2.15
CA GLN A 67 -1.91 2.04 3.25
C GLN A 67 -2.17 0.66 3.86
N VAL A 68 -2.43 -0.35 3.02
CA VAL A 68 -2.71 -1.71 3.49
C VAL A 68 -1.47 -2.29 4.16
N PHE A 69 -0.31 -2.23 3.52
CA PHE A 69 0.93 -2.80 4.05
C PHE A 69 1.39 -2.09 5.33
N HIS A 70 1.19 -0.77 5.45
CA HIS A 70 1.52 -0.01 6.66
C HIS A 70 0.67 -0.45 7.85
N LYS A 71 -0.64 -0.66 7.65
CA LYS A 71 -1.55 -1.24 8.65
C LYS A 71 -1.07 -2.62 9.10
N TYR A 72 -0.70 -3.50 8.17
CA TYR A 72 -0.17 -4.83 8.51
C TYR A 72 1.20 -4.76 9.19
N ALA A 73 2.06 -3.84 8.77
CA ALA A 73 3.37 -3.63 9.39
C ALA A 73 3.22 -3.22 10.86
N MET A 74 2.30 -2.29 11.15
CA MET A 74 1.97 -1.89 12.51
C MET A 74 1.52 -3.08 13.35
N GLN A 75 0.56 -3.87 12.88
CA GLN A 75 0.06 -5.07 13.59
C GLN A 75 1.17 -6.09 13.87
N ARG A 76 1.98 -6.41 12.85
CA ARG A 76 3.11 -7.33 13.01
C ARG A 76 4.14 -6.79 14.00
N PHE A 77 4.39 -5.48 13.98
CA PHE A 77 5.31 -4.84 14.91
C PHE A 77 4.83 -4.94 16.37
N GLU A 78 3.52 -4.82 16.62
CA GLU A 78 2.91 -5.07 17.95
C GLU A 78 3.15 -6.53 18.42
N GLU A 79 3.20 -7.47 17.48
CA GLU A 79 3.45 -8.90 17.71
C GLU A 79 4.95 -9.26 17.78
N GLU A 80 5.84 -8.26 17.80
CA GLU A 80 7.30 -8.43 17.73
C GLU A 80 7.79 -9.13 16.44
N ILE A 81 7.03 -9.00 15.35
CA ILE A 81 7.36 -9.48 14.01
C ILE A 81 7.73 -8.28 13.14
N TYR A 82 8.99 -8.21 12.71
CA TYR A 82 9.56 -7.02 12.06
C TYR A 82 9.58 -7.04 10.53
N TYR A 83 8.76 -7.90 9.93
CA TYR A 83 8.64 -8.03 8.49
C TYR A 83 7.21 -8.42 8.11
N LEU A 84 6.84 -8.17 6.86
CA LEU A 84 5.64 -8.70 6.24
C LEU A 84 5.94 -9.20 4.83
N ARG A 85 5.10 -10.10 4.35
CA ARG A 85 5.21 -10.66 3.01
C ARG A 85 4.00 -10.24 2.19
N PRO A 86 4.16 -9.40 1.14
CA PRO A 86 3.03 -8.86 0.40
C PRO A 86 2.08 -9.93 -0.17
N HIS A 87 2.61 -11.10 -0.52
CA HIS A 87 1.84 -12.23 -1.06
C HIS A 87 0.99 -12.98 -0.03
N GLU A 88 1.20 -12.74 1.27
CA GLU A 88 0.38 -13.29 2.36
C GLU A 88 -0.85 -12.42 2.67
N ILE A 89 -0.91 -11.20 2.11
CA ILE A 89 -2.01 -10.26 2.31
C ILE A 89 -3.14 -10.58 1.32
N ASP A 90 -4.38 -10.58 1.81
CA ASP A 90 -5.55 -10.89 1.00
C ASP A 90 -5.72 -9.86 -0.13
N ILE A 91 -5.72 -10.35 -1.37
CA ILE A 91 -5.91 -9.53 -2.57
C ILE A 91 -7.25 -8.80 -2.56
N TRP A 92 -8.29 -9.37 -1.94
CA TRP A 92 -9.60 -8.74 -1.82
C TRP A 92 -9.56 -7.49 -0.93
N GLU A 93 -8.74 -7.50 0.12
CA GLU A 93 -8.56 -6.31 0.98
C GLU A 93 -7.90 -5.18 0.20
N ILE A 94 -6.92 -5.51 -0.65
CA ILE A 94 -6.24 -4.53 -1.51
C ILE A 94 -7.21 -3.98 -2.57
N GLU A 95 -8.03 -4.82 -3.19
CA GLU A 95 -9.04 -4.37 -4.16
C GLU A 95 -10.08 -3.46 -3.52
N GLU A 96 -10.59 -3.83 -2.35
CA GLU A 96 -11.59 -3.02 -1.67
C GLU A 96 -11.02 -1.64 -1.28
N GLN A 97 -9.80 -1.60 -0.73
CA GLN A 97 -9.12 -0.33 -0.46
C GLN A 97 -8.83 0.47 -1.74
N TYR A 98 -8.45 -0.20 -2.83
CA TYR A 98 -8.25 0.43 -4.13
C TYR A 98 -9.53 1.08 -4.65
N PHE A 99 -10.64 0.36 -4.61
CA PHE A 99 -11.93 0.85 -5.05
C PHE A 99 -12.42 2.03 -4.20
N GLN A 100 -12.20 2.00 -2.89
CA GLN A 100 -12.49 3.13 -2.00
C GLN A 100 -11.68 4.37 -2.38
N ASN A 101 -10.38 4.22 -2.61
CA ASN A 101 -9.52 5.32 -3.05
C ASN A 101 -9.94 5.85 -4.43
N LEU A 102 -10.24 4.96 -5.38
CA LEU A 102 -10.67 5.29 -6.74
C LEU A 102 -12.05 5.97 -6.78
N SER A 103 -12.87 5.78 -5.75
CA SER A 103 -14.18 6.43 -5.63
C SER A 103 -14.08 7.91 -5.24
N ALA A 104 -12.90 8.41 -4.90
CA ALA A 104 -12.71 9.83 -4.59
C ALA A 104 -12.95 10.72 -5.83
N PRO A 105 -13.52 11.94 -5.68
CA PRO A 105 -13.93 12.77 -6.82
C PRO A 105 -12.83 13.07 -7.85
N ILE A 106 -11.57 13.11 -7.41
CA ILE A 106 -10.40 13.38 -8.27
C ILE A 106 -10.16 12.27 -9.31
N TRP A 107 -10.66 11.05 -9.08
CA TRP A 107 -10.45 9.86 -9.91
C TRP A 107 -11.65 9.51 -10.80
N LYS A 108 -12.60 10.44 -10.97
CA LYS A 108 -13.86 10.18 -11.67
C LYS A 108 -13.66 9.63 -13.10
N LYS A 109 -12.60 10.03 -13.80
CA LYS A 109 -12.30 9.56 -15.16
C LYS A 109 -11.82 8.11 -15.13
N GLU A 110 -10.92 7.80 -14.22
CA GLU A 110 -10.28 6.50 -14.05
C GLU A 110 -11.32 5.47 -13.59
N LEU A 111 -12.19 5.86 -12.64
CA LEU A 111 -13.30 5.05 -12.14
C LEU A 111 -14.27 4.63 -13.25
N ALA A 112 -14.56 5.52 -14.20
CA ALA A 112 -15.49 5.23 -15.29
C ALA A 112 -14.98 4.14 -16.26
N ALA A 113 -13.68 3.86 -16.26
CA ALA A 113 -13.02 2.88 -17.11
C ALA A 113 -12.41 1.70 -16.33
N TYR A 114 -12.71 1.61 -15.03
CA TYR A 114 -12.23 0.57 -14.13
C TYR A 114 -13.18 -0.62 -14.08
N GLU A 115 -12.62 -1.83 -14.09
CA GLU A 115 -13.35 -3.09 -14.01
C GLU A 115 -12.91 -3.86 -12.75
N ARG A 116 -13.89 -4.17 -11.89
CA ARG A 116 -13.71 -5.01 -10.69
C ARG A 116 -13.54 -6.48 -11.05
N ILE A 117 -12.93 -7.25 -10.16
CA ILE A 117 -12.85 -8.72 -10.26
C ILE A 117 -14.21 -9.35 -9.92
#